data_AF-A0A2S8BPH7-F1
#
_entry.id   AF-A0A2S8BPH7-F1
#
_cell.length_a   1.000
_cell.length_b   1.000
_cell.length_c   1.000
_cell.angle_alpha   90.00
_cell.angle_beta   90.00
_cell.angle_gamma   90.00
#
_symmetry.space_group_name_H-M   'P 1'
#
loop_
_entity.id
_entity.type
_entity.pdbx_description
1 polymer ?
#
loop_
_entity_poly.entity_id
_entity_poly.type
_entity_poly.pdbx_seq_one_letter_code
_entity_poly.pdbx_strand_id
1 'polypeptide(L)'
;MAAEAARADLTRRWLRAFGPATADDITWWFGSTKTATRKALRDIGALEVDLHGAPGYVLPDDLEPEAESGPWGALLPGLDVTVMGWYHRDWYLGEHRGQVFDNNGNAGPTVWWNGRVVGGWYQDADARVQLQLLDDPGAGARRALQRRADDLTARLAGVKVSPRFPSRLTKAAIGTR
;
A
#
# COMPACT_ATOMS: atom_id res chain seq x y z
N MET A 1 7.49 25.13 17.26
CA MET A 1 8.23 24.83 16.01
C MET A 1 7.64 25.68 14.90
N ALA A 2 8.44 26.37 14.09
CA ALA A 2 7.92 27.12 12.94
C ALA A 2 7.31 26.17 11.89
N ALA A 3 6.32 26.64 11.12
CA ALA A 3 5.60 25.80 10.17
C ALA A 3 6.52 25.13 9.12
N GLU A 4 7.58 25.82 8.70
CA GLU A 4 8.58 25.27 7.78
C GLU A 4 9.38 24.12 8.41
N ALA A 5 9.85 24.31 9.64
CA ALA A 5 10.58 23.26 10.37
C ALA A 5 9.69 22.03 10.64
N ALA A 6 8.40 22.23 10.92
CA ALA A 6 7.44 21.14 11.07
C ALA A 6 7.24 20.37 9.76
N ARG A 7 7.17 21.08 8.63
CA ARG A 7 7.05 20.45 7.30
C ARG A 7 8.29 19.63 6.94
N ALA A 8 9.48 20.14 7.23
CA ALA A 8 10.73 19.41 7.03
C ALA A 8 10.75 18.13 7.89
N ASP A 9 10.39 18.22 9.18
CA ASP A 9 10.35 17.03 10.06
C ASP A 9 9.33 15.98 9.60
N LEU A 10 8.12 16.41 9.21
CA LEU A 10 7.10 15.51 8.67
C LEU A 10 7.55 14.85 7.36
N THR A 11 8.18 15.61 6.46
CA THR A 11 8.72 15.08 5.20
C THR A 11 9.81 14.04 5.46
N ARG A 12 10.72 14.29 6.41
CA ARG A 12 11.76 13.32 6.80
C ARG A 12 11.14 12.02 7.32
N ARG A 13 10.19 12.11 8.25
CA ARG A 13 9.54 10.92 8.83
C ARG A 13 8.79 10.11 7.79
N TRP A 14 8.09 10.79 6.89
CA TRP A 14 7.37 10.12 5.81
C TRP A 14 8.35 9.46 4.83
N LEU A 15 9.43 10.15 4.43
CA LEU A 15 10.43 9.58 3.53
C LEU A 15 11.16 8.39 4.15
N ARG A 16 11.35 8.36 5.47
CA ARG A 16 11.88 7.18 6.16
C ARG A 16 10.97 5.96 6.07
N ALA A 17 9.66 6.17 6.03
CA ALA A 17 8.67 5.08 6.07
C ALA A 17 8.20 4.65 4.66
N PHE A 18 8.18 5.57 3.71
CA PHE A 18 7.61 5.41 2.38
C PHE A 18 8.60 5.72 1.25
N GLY A 19 9.85 6.06 1.59
CA GLY A 19 10.90 6.31 0.62
C GLY A 19 11.52 5.00 0.09
N PRO A 20 12.30 5.09 -1.01
CA PRO A 20 12.40 6.24 -1.91
C PRO A 20 11.06 6.62 -2.58
N ALA A 21 10.81 7.91 -2.81
CA ALA A 21 9.52 8.37 -3.34
C ALA A 21 9.63 9.67 -4.15
N THR A 22 8.61 9.96 -4.96
CA THR A 22 8.61 11.16 -5.80
C THR A 22 8.17 12.41 -5.02
N ALA A 23 8.52 13.59 -5.53
CA ALA A 23 8.00 14.85 -4.98
C ALA A 23 6.47 14.96 -5.10
N ASP A 24 5.86 14.30 -6.09
CA ASP A 24 4.41 14.32 -6.28
C ASP A 24 3.70 13.46 -5.22
N ASP A 25 4.27 12.32 -4.81
CA ASP A 25 3.76 11.52 -3.69
C ASP A 25 3.75 12.32 -2.38
N ILE A 26 4.85 12.99 -2.05
CA ILE A 26 4.97 13.82 -0.83
C ILE A 26 3.98 14.99 -0.87
N THR A 27 3.87 15.65 -2.03
CA THR A 27 2.97 16.79 -2.22
C THR A 27 1.52 16.37 -2.03
N TRP A 28 1.13 15.23 -2.61
CA TRP A 28 -0.20 14.67 -2.48
C TRP A 28 -0.50 14.26 -1.04
N TRP A 29 0.40 13.52 -0.39
CA TRP A 29 0.20 13.00 0.97
C TRP A 29 -0.07 14.11 1.98
N PHE A 30 0.71 15.19 1.94
CA PHE A 30 0.56 16.31 2.88
C PHE A 30 -0.41 17.40 2.42
N GLY A 31 -1.02 17.26 1.24
CA GLY A 31 -1.82 18.34 0.64
C GLY A 31 -1.04 19.65 0.50
N SER A 32 0.24 19.56 0.14
CA SER A 32 1.16 20.70 0.08
C SER A 32 1.26 21.31 -1.31
N THR A 33 2.05 22.38 -1.45
CA THR A 33 2.43 22.90 -2.78
C THR A 33 3.76 22.29 -3.20
N LYS A 34 3.99 22.11 -4.51
CA LYS A 34 5.27 21.60 -5.02
C LYS A 34 6.46 22.46 -4.55
N THR A 35 6.28 23.77 -4.42
CA THR A 35 7.32 24.69 -3.90
C THR A 35 7.66 24.38 -2.44
N ALA A 36 6.65 24.17 -1.60
CA ALA A 36 6.84 23.80 -0.20
C ALA A 36 7.52 22.43 -0.06
N THR A 37 7.12 21.44 -0.85
CA THR A 37 7.73 20.11 -0.89
C THR A 37 9.21 20.18 -1.27
N ARG A 38 9.54 20.89 -2.36
CA ARG A 38 10.94 21.06 -2.79
C ARG A 38 11.79 21.77 -1.74
N LYS A 39 11.22 22.76 -1.02
CA LYS A 39 11.93 23.41 0.09
C LYS A 39 12.18 22.42 1.23
N ALA A 40 11.17 21.67 1.66
CA ALA A 40 11.32 20.68 2.72
C ALA A 40 12.36 19.60 2.37
N LEU A 41 12.37 19.09 1.13
CA LEU A 41 13.37 18.15 0.64
C LEU A 41 14.80 18.71 0.72
N ARG A 42 15.01 19.98 0.32
CA ARG A 42 16.31 20.65 0.48
C ARG A 42 16.68 20.82 1.95
N ASP A 43 15.74 21.25 2.79
CA ASP A 43 15.98 21.52 4.21
C ASP A 43 16.37 20.23 4.97
N ILE A 44 15.88 19.06 4.54
CA ILE A 44 16.28 17.77 5.11
C ILE A 44 17.49 17.14 4.42
N GLY A 45 18.01 17.77 3.37
CA GLY A 45 19.14 17.27 2.59
C GLY A 45 18.84 16.00 1.79
N ALA A 46 17.58 15.76 1.39
CA ALA A 46 17.22 14.56 0.62
C ALA A 46 18.01 14.47 -0.68
N LEU A 47 18.43 13.27 -1.04
CA LEU A 47 19.21 12.99 -2.24
C LEU A 47 18.29 12.51 -3.36
N GLU A 48 18.59 12.93 -4.59
CA GLU A 48 17.86 12.49 -5.77
C GLU A 48 18.36 11.11 -6.21
N VAL A 49 17.42 10.22 -6.54
CA VAL A 49 17.67 8.86 -7.04
C VAL A 49 16.78 8.55 -8.23
N ASP A 50 17.19 7.61 -9.09
CA ASP A 50 16.35 7.15 -10.20
C ASP A 50 15.36 6.07 -9.72
N LEU A 51 14.06 6.33 -9.91
CA LEU A 51 12.98 5.37 -9.69
C LEU A 51 12.45 4.88 -11.04
N HIS A 52 13.27 4.07 -11.72
CA HIS A 52 12.95 3.50 -13.03
C HIS A 52 12.66 4.55 -14.11
N GLY A 53 13.55 5.54 -14.23
CA GLY A 53 13.45 6.64 -15.21
C GLY A 53 12.69 7.87 -14.72
N ALA A 54 12.23 7.88 -13.47
CA ALA A 54 11.60 9.04 -12.83
C ALA A 54 12.41 9.52 -11.62
N PRO A 55 12.55 10.84 -11.39
CA PRO A 55 13.29 11.34 -10.24
C PRO A 55 12.53 11.07 -8.93
N GLY A 56 13.21 10.36 -8.02
CA GLY A 56 12.80 10.14 -6.64
C GLY A 56 13.74 10.80 -5.64
N TYR A 57 13.34 10.75 -4.39
CA TYR A 57 14.10 11.27 -3.26
C TYR A 57 14.26 10.18 -2.20
N VAL A 58 15.42 10.19 -1.54
CA VAL A 58 15.76 9.31 -0.41
C VAL A 58 16.49 10.12 0.66
N LEU A 59 16.49 9.63 1.90
CA LEU A 59 17.27 10.25 2.96
C LEU A 59 18.76 9.93 2.79
N PRO A 60 19.68 10.84 3.16
CA PRO A 60 21.13 10.62 3.01
C PRO A 60 21.67 9.38 3.71
N ASP A 61 21.01 8.95 4.78
CA ASP A 61 21.35 7.82 5.63
C ASP A 61 20.42 6.60 5.37
N ASP A 62 19.86 6.50 4.17
CA ASP A 62 18.91 5.46 3.75
C ASP A 62 19.21 4.95 2.33
N LEU A 63 20.49 5.00 1.93
CA LEU A 63 20.96 4.60 0.62
C LEU A 63 21.35 3.13 0.52
N GLU A 64 21.51 2.46 1.65
CA GLU A 64 21.91 1.06 1.68
C GLU A 64 20.81 0.20 1.05
N PRO A 65 21.14 -0.70 0.11
CA PRO A 65 20.16 -1.60 -0.46
C PRO A 65 19.49 -2.44 0.62
N GLU A 66 18.17 -2.50 0.61
CA GLU A 66 17.43 -3.39 1.48
C GLU A 66 17.76 -4.84 1.12
N ALA A 67 17.97 -5.69 2.12
CA ALA A 67 18.19 -7.11 1.89
C ALA A 67 16.97 -7.72 1.19
N GLU A 68 17.21 -8.62 0.22
CA GLU A 68 16.12 -9.33 -0.43
C GLU A 68 15.25 -10.04 0.62
N SER A 69 13.98 -9.67 0.66
CA SER A 69 13.01 -10.40 1.44
C SER A 69 12.75 -11.74 0.74
N GLY A 70 12.83 -12.84 1.50
CA GLY A 70 12.30 -14.12 1.04
C GLY A 70 10.79 -14.02 0.72
N PRO A 71 10.16 -15.09 0.22
CA PRO A 71 8.75 -15.06 -0.20
C PRO A 71 7.84 -14.44 0.86
N TRP A 72 7.18 -13.33 0.49
CA TRP A 72 6.37 -12.53 1.41
C TRP A 72 4.94 -12.40 0.90
N GLY A 73 3.98 -12.67 1.78
CA GLY A 73 2.57 -12.50 1.50
C GLY A 73 1.81 -11.90 2.67
N ALA A 74 0.86 -11.02 2.37
CA ALA A 74 0.06 -10.32 3.36
C ALA A 74 -1.38 -10.12 2.91
N LEU A 75 -2.29 -10.07 3.89
CA LEU A 75 -3.69 -9.68 3.72
C LEU A 75 -3.86 -8.37 4.47
N LEU A 76 -3.98 -7.26 3.74
CA LEU A 76 -4.08 -5.94 4.34
C LEU A 76 -5.54 -5.48 4.38
N PRO A 77 -5.97 -4.81 5.46
CA PRO A 77 -7.34 -4.30 5.57
C PRO A 77 -7.61 -3.18 4.56
N GLY A 78 -8.89 -2.82 4.41
CA GLY A 78 -9.24 -1.63 3.65
C GLY A 78 -8.59 -0.38 4.25
N LEU A 79 -8.19 0.55 3.38
CA LEU A 79 -7.45 1.78 3.72
C LEU A 79 -6.08 1.57 4.40
N ASP A 80 -5.48 0.39 4.29
CA ASP A 80 -4.12 0.18 4.80
C ASP A 80 -3.13 1.18 4.19
N VAL A 81 -2.27 1.76 5.04
CA VAL A 81 -1.32 2.81 4.63
C VAL A 81 -0.33 2.32 3.57
N THR A 82 -0.04 1.02 3.52
CA THR A 82 0.82 0.42 2.49
C THR A 82 0.20 0.55 1.10
N VAL A 83 -1.12 0.43 0.99
CA VAL A 83 -1.85 0.55 -0.28
C VAL A 83 -2.13 2.02 -0.62
N MET A 84 -2.23 2.86 0.41
CA MET A 84 -2.66 4.25 0.29
C MET A 84 -1.52 5.26 0.23
N GLY A 85 -0.28 4.85 0.55
CA GLY A 85 0.86 5.72 0.85
C GLY A 85 1.29 6.66 -0.27
N TRP A 86 1.13 6.24 -1.53
CA TRP A 86 1.66 6.96 -2.70
C TRP A 86 0.56 7.50 -3.61
N TYR A 87 0.88 8.53 -4.37
CA TYR A 87 0.03 9.03 -5.45
C TYR A 87 0.13 8.14 -6.69
N HIS A 88 1.37 7.84 -7.10
CA HIS A 88 1.64 6.87 -8.15
C HIS A 88 1.69 5.46 -7.57
N ARG A 89 0.82 4.57 -8.06
CA ARG A 89 0.60 3.24 -7.46
C ARG A 89 0.81 2.08 -8.44
N ASP A 90 1.08 2.39 -9.71
CA ASP A 90 1.05 1.41 -10.79
C ASP A 90 2.13 0.34 -10.63
N TRP A 91 3.25 0.67 -9.97
CA TRP A 91 4.36 -0.24 -9.74
C TRP A 91 3.99 -1.45 -8.86
N TYR A 92 3.08 -1.30 -7.88
CA TYR A 92 2.56 -2.43 -7.09
C TYR A 92 1.14 -2.86 -7.45
N LEU A 93 0.33 -2.01 -8.09
CA LEU A 93 -1.04 -2.36 -8.47
C LEU A 93 -1.14 -3.02 -9.85
N GLY A 94 -0.29 -2.65 -10.80
CA GLY A 94 -0.49 -2.99 -12.20
C GLY A 94 -1.90 -2.63 -12.68
N GLU A 95 -2.54 -3.54 -13.40
CA GLU A 95 -3.89 -3.35 -13.97
C GLU A 95 -5.01 -3.43 -12.92
N HIS A 96 -4.70 -3.86 -11.68
CA HIS A 96 -5.70 -4.18 -10.67
C HIS A 96 -6.32 -2.97 -9.98
N ARG A 97 -5.81 -1.75 -10.23
CA ARG A 97 -6.30 -0.51 -9.58
C ARG A 97 -7.83 -0.40 -9.63
N GLY A 98 -8.43 -0.66 -10.80
CA GLY A 98 -9.88 -0.56 -10.98
C GLY A 98 -10.70 -1.58 -10.17
N GLN A 99 -10.08 -2.68 -9.76
CA GLN A 99 -10.71 -3.74 -8.97
C GLN A 99 -10.60 -3.49 -7.47
N VAL A 100 -9.43 -3.03 -7.02
CA VAL A 100 -9.10 -2.95 -5.58
C VAL A 100 -9.37 -1.58 -4.96
N PHE A 101 -9.73 -0.57 -5.76
CA PHE A 101 -10.19 0.74 -5.29
C PHE A 101 -11.67 0.99 -5.59
N ASP A 102 -12.31 1.85 -4.79
CA ASP A 102 -13.59 2.46 -5.15
C ASP A 102 -13.39 3.71 -6.04
N ASN A 103 -14.49 4.32 -6.49
CA ASN A 103 -14.45 5.51 -7.35
C ASN A 103 -13.93 6.77 -6.64
N ASN A 104 -13.83 6.76 -5.30
CA ASN A 104 -13.35 7.87 -4.49
C ASN A 104 -11.87 7.72 -4.13
N GLY A 105 -11.21 6.66 -4.62
CA GLY A 105 -9.79 6.40 -4.38
C GLY A 105 -9.52 5.69 -3.05
N ASN A 106 -10.53 5.11 -2.40
CA ASN A 106 -10.36 4.29 -1.20
C ASN A 106 -10.01 2.84 -1.59
N ALA A 107 -8.95 2.30 -0.99
CA ALA A 107 -8.60 0.89 -1.15
C ALA A 107 -9.54 0.01 -0.32
N GLY A 108 -10.03 -1.06 -0.95
CA GLY A 108 -10.61 -2.20 -0.23
C GLY A 108 -9.51 -3.08 0.38
N PRO A 109 -9.89 -4.20 1.04
CA PRO A 109 -8.91 -5.17 1.53
C PRO A 109 -8.12 -5.80 0.37
N THR A 110 -6.81 -5.91 0.53
CA THR A 110 -5.88 -6.34 -0.53
C THR A 110 -5.09 -7.57 -0.14
N VAL A 111 -4.74 -8.38 -1.14
CA VAL A 111 -3.84 -9.53 -1.03
C VAL A 111 -2.55 -9.19 -1.74
N TRP A 112 -1.43 -9.33 -1.03
CA TRP A 112 -0.10 -8.97 -1.52
C TRP A 112 0.80 -10.19 -1.64
N TRP A 113 1.62 -10.19 -2.68
CA TRP A 113 2.71 -11.15 -2.87
C TRP A 113 3.94 -10.43 -3.40
N ASN A 114 5.08 -10.58 -2.70
CA ASN A 114 6.38 -9.98 -3.06
C ASN A 114 6.28 -8.51 -3.52
N GLY A 115 5.63 -7.68 -2.70
CA GLY A 115 5.49 -6.24 -2.96
C GLY A 115 4.46 -5.86 -4.04
N ARG A 116 3.68 -6.80 -4.58
CA ARG A 116 2.62 -6.53 -5.55
C ARG A 116 1.25 -6.92 -5.01
N VAL A 117 0.23 -6.14 -5.35
CA VAL A 117 -1.17 -6.54 -5.14
C VAL A 117 -1.54 -7.58 -6.18
N VAL A 118 -1.98 -8.75 -5.71
CA VAL A 118 -2.41 -9.88 -6.56
C VAL A 118 -3.91 -10.17 -6.45
N GLY A 119 -4.64 -9.37 -5.66
CA GLY A 119 -6.06 -9.54 -5.45
C GLY A 119 -6.60 -8.81 -4.23
N GLY A 120 -7.77 -9.25 -3.77
CA GLY A 120 -8.42 -8.79 -2.55
C GLY A 120 -8.87 -9.95 -1.67
N TRP A 121 -9.45 -9.64 -0.52
CA TRP A 121 -10.04 -10.66 0.36
C TRP A 121 -11.34 -10.14 0.97
N TYR A 122 -12.19 -11.06 1.41
CA TYR A 122 -13.45 -10.77 2.09
C TYR A 122 -13.75 -11.84 3.14
N GLN A 123 -14.78 -11.63 3.96
CA GLN A 123 -15.32 -12.68 4.84
C GLN A 123 -16.63 -13.23 4.27
N ASP A 124 -16.74 -14.55 4.22
CA ASP A 124 -17.94 -15.24 3.74
C ASP A 124 -19.08 -15.29 4.79
N ALA A 125 -20.11 -16.11 4.53
CA ALA A 125 -21.23 -16.29 5.44
C ALA A 125 -20.83 -16.83 6.81
N ASP A 126 -19.74 -17.59 6.88
CA ASP A 126 -19.24 -18.27 8.08
C ASP A 126 -18.11 -17.48 8.76
N ALA A 127 -17.95 -16.21 8.37
CA ALA A 127 -16.90 -15.31 8.84
C ALA A 127 -15.46 -15.79 8.50
N ARG A 128 -15.33 -16.69 7.51
CA ARG A 128 -14.02 -17.16 7.03
C ARG A 128 -13.45 -16.19 6.03
N VAL A 129 -12.16 -15.90 6.15
CA VAL A 129 -11.43 -15.06 5.20
C VAL A 129 -11.21 -15.84 3.91
N GLN A 130 -11.72 -15.31 2.82
CA GLN A 130 -11.60 -15.87 1.48
C GLN A 130 -10.75 -14.97 0.60
N LEU A 131 -9.84 -15.58 -0.16
CA LEU A 131 -8.99 -14.89 -1.11
C LEU A 131 -9.74 -14.69 -2.44
N GLN A 132 -9.58 -13.52 -3.04
CA GLN A 132 -10.03 -13.20 -4.40
C GLN A 132 -8.80 -12.80 -5.21
N LEU A 133 -8.13 -13.79 -5.81
CA LEU A 133 -6.94 -13.56 -6.62
C LEU A 133 -7.35 -13.09 -8.02
N LEU A 134 -6.72 -12.00 -8.49
CA LEU A 134 -6.92 -11.45 -9.83
C LEU A 134 -5.91 -12.04 -10.83
N ASP A 135 -4.73 -12.43 -10.35
CA ASP A 135 -3.72 -13.18 -11.09
C ASP A 135 -3.43 -14.53 -10.41
N ASP A 136 -2.77 -15.44 -11.11
CA ASP A 136 -2.18 -16.62 -10.49
C ASP A 136 -0.72 -16.36 -10.04
N PRO A 137 -0.43 -16.17 -8.74
CA PRO A 137 0.93 -15.99 -8.25
C PRO A 137 1.71 -17.31 -8.13
N GLY A 138 1.12 -18.44 -8.56
CA GLY A 138 1.70 -19.78 -8.52
C GLY A 138 1.34 -20.56 -7.25
N ALA A 139 1.58 -21.87 -7.29
CA ALA A 139 1.15 -22.78 -6.23
C ALA A 139 1.80 -22.50 -4.86
N GLY A 140 3.05 -22.07 -4.83
CA GLY A 140 3.75 -21.69 -3.59
C GLY A 140 3.10 -20.48 -2.92
N ALA A 141 2.84 -19.43 -3.70
CA ALA A 141 2.17 -18.22 -3.23
C ALA A 141 0.75 -18.49 -2.74
N ARG A 142 -0.05 -19.24 -3.52
CA ARG A 142 -1.41 -19.63 -3.10
C ARG A 142 -1.42 -20.35 -1.75
N ARG A 143 -0.52 -21.31 -1.55
CA ARG A 143 -0.40 -22.00 -0.25
C ARG A 143 -0.01 -21.05 0.88
N ALA A 144 0.92 -20.13 0.63
CA ALA A 144 1.35 -19.15 1.64
C ALA A 144 0.22 -18.17 2.01
N LEU A 145 -0.48 -17.65 1.01
CA LEU A 145 -1.61 -16.73 1.20
C LEU A 145 -2.80 -17.42 1.86
N GLN A 146 -3.09 -18.68 1.52
CA GLN A 146 -4.14 -19.44 2.17
C GLN A 146 -3.86 -19.60 3.66
N ARG A 147 -2.61 -19.93 4.05
CA ARG A 147 -2.24 -19.96 5.47
C ARG A 147 -2.48 -18.63 6.17
N ARG A 148 -2.18 -17.50 5.52
CA ARG A 148 -2.46 -16.16 6.08
C ARG A 148 -3.95 -15.89 6.22
N ALA A 149 -4.78 -16.38 5.29
CA ALA A 149 -6.24 -16.30 5.37
C ALA A 149 -6.78 -17.15 6.54
N ASP A 150 -6.27 -18.37 6.70
CA ASP A 150 -6.64 -19.27 7.80
C ASP A 150 -6.23 -18.67 9.16
N ASP A 151 -5.00 -18.14 9.25
CA ASP A 151 -4.50 -17.45 10.44
C ASP A 151 -5.34 -16.22 10.80
N LEU A 152 -5.67 -15.39 9.81
CA LEU A 152 -6.51 -14.21 10.03
C LEU A 152 -7.92 -14.60 10.46
N THR A 153 -8.49 -15.63 9.84
CA THR A 153 -9.77 -16.21 10.25
C THR A 153 -9.76 -16.64 11.71
N ALA A 154 -8.71 -17.35 12.14
CA ALA A 154 -8.56 -17.80 13.52
C ALA A 154 -8.45 -16.61 14.48
N ARG A 155 -7.64 -15.59 14.13
CA ARG A 155 -7.48 -14.36 14.93
C ARG A 155 -8.76 -13.54 15.08
N LEU A 156 -9.59 -13.51 14.03
CA LEU A 156 -10.88 -12.82 14.06
C LEU A 156 -11.93 -13.57 14.90
N ALA A 157 -11.72 -14.86 15.21
CA ALA A 157 -12.56 -15.63 16.13
C ALA A 157 -14.07 -15.54 15.85
N GLY A 158 -14.45 -15.55 14.57
CA GLY A 158 -15.85 -15.46 14.12
C GLY A 158 -16.42 -14.04 14.04
N VAL A 159 -15.66 -13.01 14.41
CA VAL A 159 -16.05 -11.62 14.23
C VAL A 159 -16.02 -11.26 12.75
N LYS A 160 -17.14 -10.72 12.26
CA LYS A 160 -17.23 -10.17 10.90
C LYS A 160 -16.84 -8.70 10.89
N VAL A 161 -15.90 -8.36 10.03
CA VAL A 161 -15.41 -7.01 9.80
C VAL A 161 -15.89 -6.56 8.42
N SER A 162 -16.98 -5.82 8.40
CA SER A 162 -17.51 -5.26 7.16
C SER A 162 -16.60 -4.12 6.66
N PRO A 163 -16.14 -4.16 5.40
CA PRO A 163 -15.33 -3.09 4.85
C PRO A 163 -16.16 -1.82 4.70
N ARG A 164 -15.74 -0.74 5.37
CA ARG A 164 -16.40 0.57 5.31
C ARG A 164 -16.40 1.16 3.90
N PHE A 165 -15.35 0.88 3.13
CA PHE A 165 -15.17 1.33 1.75
C PHE A 165 -14.90 0.11 0.86
N PRO A 166 -15.95 -0.63 0.46
CA PRO A 166 -15.76 -1.84 -0.33
C PRO A 166 -15.33 -1.46 -1.75
N SER A 167 -14.22 -2.05 -2.21
CA SER A 167 -13.78 -1.95 -3.60
C SER A 167 -14.73 -2.68 -4.55
N ARG A 168 -14.52 -2.54 -5.86
CA ARG A 168 -15.33 -3.27 -6.85
C ARG A 168 -15.23 -4.78 -6.66
N LEU A 169 -14.03 -5.29 -6.40
CA LEU A 169 -13.77 -6.71 -6.17
C LEU A 169 -14.50 -7.22 -4.92
N THR A 170 -14.48 -6.45 -3.83
CA THR A 170 -15.19 -6.80 -2.60
C THR A 170 -16.71 -6.78 -2.79
N LYS A 171 -17.25 -5.80 -3.51
CA LYS A 171 -18.69 -5.73 -3.84
C LYS A 171 -19.14 -6.94 -4.65
N ALA A 172 -18.34 -7.37 -5.63
CA ALA A 172 -18.66 -8.54 -6.45
C ALA A 172 -18.80 -9.81 -5.61
N ALA A 173 -17.91 -10.05 -4.64
CA ALA A 173 -18.02 -11.22 -3.76
C ALA A 173 -19.23 -11.17 -2.81
N ILE A 174 -19.53 -10.01 -2.25
CA ILE A 174 -20.62 -9.88 -1.26
C ILE A 174 -22.00 -9.87 -1.93
N GLY A 175 -22.10 -9.32 -3.15
CA GLY A 175 -23.35 -9.15 -3.88
C GLY A 175 -23.81 -10.36 -4.71
N THR A 176 -23.01 -11.43 -4.82
CA THR A 176 -23.36 -12.64 -5.57
C THR A 176 -24.13 -13.66 -4.72
N ARG A 177 -25.10 -13.19 -3.91
CA ARG A 177 -26.03 -14.04 -3.15
C ARG A 177 -27.45 -13.88 -3.65
#